data_AF-A0A2R6MFD1-F1
#
_entry.id   AF-A0A2R6MFD1-F1
#
_cell.length_a   1.000
_cell.length_b   1.000
_cell.length_c   1.000
_cell.angle_alpha   90.00
_cell.angle_beta   90.00
_cell.angle_gamma   90.00
#
_symmetry.space_group_name_H-M   'P 1'
#
loop_
_entity.id
_entity.type
_entity.pdbx_description
1 polymer ?
#
loop_
_entity_poly.entity_id
_entity_poly.type
_entity_poly.pdbx_seq_one_letter_code
_entity_poly.pdbx_strand_id
1 'polypeptide(L)' 'MASDGDIRVLLVLDLVLSVGFTAVVLWGMEFGGLAEWTPRNLAIGTAFVAVVTYLAVLRQ' A
#
# COMPACT_ATOMS: atom_id res chain seq x y z
N MET A 1 21.98 -18.59 -2.17
CA MET A 1 20.95 -17.54 -2.04
C MET A 1 19.90 -17.80 -3.10
N ALA A 2 18.62 -17.83 -2.72
CA ALA A 2 17.55 -17.82 -3.71
C ALA A 2 17.57 -16.45 -4.41
N SER A 3 17.24 -16.41 -5.70
CA SER A 3 17.04 -15.14 -6.41
C SER A 3 15.94 -14.35 -5.68
N ASP A 4 16.20 -13.09 -5.32
CA ASP A 4 15.23 -12.21 -4.64
C ASP A 4 13.99 -11.90 -5.51
N GLY A 5 13.99 -12.35 -6.76
CA GLY A 5 12.91 -12.13 -7.72
C GLY A 5 13.17 -10.92 -8.61
N ASP A 6 12.32 -10.74 -9.63
CA ASP A 6 12.36 -9.55 -10.47
C ASP A 6 11.82 -8.36 -9.70
N ILE A 7 12.64 -7.33 -9.52
CA ILE A 7 12.28 -6.07 -8.85
C ILE A 7 11.01 -5.44 -9.43
N ARG A 8 10.74 -5.59 -10.73
CA ARG A 8 9.53 -5.07 -11.38
C ARG A 8 8.28 -5.74 -10.84
N VAL A 9 8.34 -7.05 -10.63
CA VAL A 9 7.24 -7.83 -10.06
C VAL A 9 7.03 -7.45 -8.61
N LEU A 10 8.10 -7.30 -7.84
CA LEU A 10 8.02 -6.88 -6.44
C LEU A 10 7.40 -5.49 -6.28
N LEU A 11 7.77 -4.53 -7.13
CA LEU A 11 7.18 -3.18 -7.12
C LEU A 11 5.69 -3.20 -7.50
N VAL A 12 5.30 -3.99 -8.48
CA VAL A 12 3.87 -4.15 -8.85
C VAL A 12 3.10 -4.78 -7.68
N LEU A 13 3.66 -5.81 -7.07
CA LEU A 13 3.03 -6.50 -5.94
C LEU A 13 2.91 -5.57 -4.72
N ASP A 14 3.95 -4.80 -4.40
CA ASP A 14 3.93 -3.81 -3.34
C ASP A 14 2.81 -2.78 -3.55
N LEU A 15 2.68 -2.25 -4.77
CA LEU A 15 1.60 -1.32 -5.10
C LEU A 15 0.22 -1.97 -4.95
N VAL A 16 0.02 -3.17 -5.50
CA VAL A 16 -1.27 -3.89 -5.43
C VAL A 16 -1.68 -4.19 -3.98
N LEU A 17 -0.73 -4.67 -3.18
CA LEU A 17 -0.97 -4.94 -1.76
C LEU A 17 -1.23 -3.65 -0.97
N SER A 18 -0.51 -2.57 -1.28
CA SER A 18 -0.71 -1.26 -0.66
C SER A 18 -2.09 -0.68 -0.97
N VAL A 19 -2.61 -0.84 -2.19
CA VAL A 19 -3.98 -0.47 -2.55
C VAL A 19 -4.98 -1.29 -1.74
N GLY A 20 -4.82 -2.61 -1.70
CA GLY A 20 -5.72 -3.50 -0.97
C GLY A 20 -5.74 -3.19 0.54
N PHE A 21 -4.57 -2.98 1.14
CA PHE A 21 -4.43 -2.61 2.53
C PHE A 21 -5.08 -1.26 2.83
N THR A 22 -4.80 -0.23 2.02
CA THR A 22 -5.37 1.10 2.20
C THR A 22 -6.89 1.08 2.06
N ALA A 23 -7.43 0.31 1.12
CA ALA A 23 -8.88 0.17 0.94
C ALA A 23 -9.56 -0.42 2.20
N VAL A 24 -8.98 -1.46 2.80
CA VAL A 24 -9.48 -2.06 4.05
C VAL A 24 -9.39 -1.06 5.22
N VAL A 25 -8.27 -0.33 5.33
CA VAL A 25 -8.10 0.69 6.38
C VAL A 25 -9.14 1.79 6.22
N LEU A 26 -9.32 2.35 5.03
CA LEU A 26 -10.31 3.41 4.78
C LEU A 26 -11.73 2.91 5.03
N TRP A 27 -12.04 1.66 4.67
CA TRP A 27 -13.34 1.06 5.00
C TRP A 27 -13.58 1.02 6.52
N GLY A 28 -12.58 0.60 7.30
CA GLY A 28 -12.66 0.62 8.76
C GLY A 28 -12.76 2.03 9.35
N MET A 29 -12.05 3.00 8.76
CA MET A 29 -12.11 4.40 9.17
C MET A 29 -13.47 5.04 8.86
N GLU A 30 -14.04 4.74 7.71
CA GLU A 30 -15.37 5.21 7.31
C GLU A 30 -16.44 4.62 8.22
N PHE A 31 -16.37 3.32 8.50
CA PHE A 31 -17.25 2.65 9.47
C PHE A 31 -17.19 3.30 10.86
N GLY A 32 -16.00 3.73 11.29
CA GLY A 32 -15.79 4.45 12.55
C GLY A 32 -16.07 5.96 12.51
N GLY A 33 -16.44 6.52 11.35
CA GLY A 33 -16.67 7.96 11.17
C GLY A 33 -15.41 8.84 11.27
N LEU A 34 -14.22 8.27 11.04
CA LEU A 34 -12.92 8.95 11.19
C LEU A 34 -12.41 9.57 9.89
N ALA A 35 -12.66 8.91 8.76
CA ALA A 35 -12.27 9.40 7.44
C ALA A 35 -13.18 8.82 6.37
N GLU A 36 -13.49 9.61 5.35
CA GLU A 36 -14.31 9.16 4.22
C GLU A 36 -13.52 8.30 3.24
N TRP A 37 -14.19 7.30 2.68
CA TRP A 37 -13.66 6.53 1.57
C TRP A 37 -13.78 7.36 0.28
N THR A 38 -12.68 7.99 -0.11
CA THR A 38 -12.61 8.78 -1.35
C THR A 38 -11.43 8.33 -2.21
N PRO A 39 -11.49 8.51 -3.54
CA PRO A 39 -10.36 8.21 -4.43
C PRO A 39 -9.07 8.95 -4.03
N ARG A 40 -9.22 10.18 -3.52
CA ARG A 40 -8.10 10.99 -3.02
C ARG A 40 -7.44 10.37 -1.80
N ASN A 41 -8.23 9.97 -0.80
CA ASN A 41 -7.70 9.35 0.41
C ASN A 41 -7.06 7.99 0.11
N LEU A 42 -7.66 7.21 -0.79
CA LEU A 42 -7.12 5.94 -1.25
C LEU A 42 -5.76 6.13 -1.94
N ALA A 43 -5.66 7.11 -2.84
CA ALA A 43 -4.40 7.39 -3.54
C ALA A 43 -3.28 7.85 -2.60
N ILE A 44 -3.59 8.78 -1.68
CA ILE A 44 -2.60 9.29 -0.71
C ILE A 44 -2.16 8.17 0.25
N GLY A 45 -3.11 7.40 0.79
CA GLY A 45 -2.80 6.29 1.69
C GLY A 45 -2.00 5.19 1.00
N THR A 46 -2.36 4.84 -0.23
CA THR A 46 -1.62 3.85 -1.04
C THR A 46 -0.19 4.32 -1.29
N ALA A 47 -0.01 5.59 -1.70
CA ALA A 47 1.32 6.13 -1.95
C ALA A 47 2.18 6.14 -0.69
N PHE A 48 1.58 6.51 0.45
CA PHE A 48 2.28 6.48 1.74
C PHE A 48 2.70 5.06 2.12
N VAL A 49 1.77 4.10 2.10
CA VAL A 49 2.04 2.70 2.45
C VAL A 49 3.09 2.11 1.51
N ALA A 50 2.93 2.24 0.19
CA ALA A 50 3.89 1.71 -0.79
C ALA A 50 5.30 2.28 -0.59
N VAL A 51 5.43 3.60 -0.34
CA VAL A 51 6.75 4.20 -0.07
C VAL A 51 7.36 3.64 1.21
N VAL A 52 6.58 3.49 2.28
CA VAL A 52 7.06 2.92 3.54
C VAL A 52 7.50 1.47 3.34
N THR A 53 6.70 0.64 2.66
CA THR A 53 7.03 -0.77 2.41
C THR A 53 8.26 -0.89 1.52
N TYR A 54 8.36 -0.07 0.47
CA TYR A 54 9.54 -0.03 -0.40
C TYR A 54 10.81 0.24 0.39
N LEU A 55 10.79 1.27 1.25
CA LEU A 55 11.94 1.64 2.08
C LEU A 55 12.25 0.58 3.14
N ALA A 56 11.22 -0.01 3.75
CA ALA A 56 11.37 -0.95 4.85
C ALA A 56 11.73 -2.37 4.40
N VAL A 57 11.36 -2.78 3.19
CA VAL A 57 11.48 -4.18 2.73
C VAL A 57 12.33 -4.30 1.46
N LEU A 58 12.03 -3.52 0.42
CA LEU A 58 12.70 -3.66 -0.90
C LEU A 58 14.05 -2.96 -0.98
N ARG A 59 14.26 -1.90 -0.20
CA ARG A 59 15.48 -1.06 -0.23
C ARG A 59 16.44 -1.37 0.94
N GLN A 60 16.32 -2.54 1.55
CA GLN A 60 17.32 -3.04 2.50
C GLN A 60 18.60 -3.46 1.77
#